data_AF-A0A7J2IX55-F1
#
_entry.id   AF-A0A7J2IX55-F1
#
_cell.length_a   1.000
_cell.length_b   1.000
_cell.length_c   1.000
_cell.angle_alpha   90.00
_cell.angle_beta   90.00
_cell.angle_gamma   90.00
#
_symmetry.space_group_name_H-M   'P 1'
#
loop_
_entity.id
_entity.type
_entity.pdbx_description
1 polymer ?
#
loop_
_entity_poly.entity_id
_entity_poly.type
_entity_poly.pdbx_seq_one_letter_code
_entity_poly.pdbx_strand_id
1 'polypeptide(L)'
;AALMDTRLLAYRLKADGRVVLDSSIWKPLKVQNYPVAVTIANIGGELVVDPCLDEELAMDAKITITVDKDGKVCAIQKSGAGSFTPDQVLEAIDIAREKAEELRAKVMG
;
A
#
# COMPACT_ATOMS: atom_id res chain seq x y z
N ALA A 1 2.99 7.68 1.97
CA ALA A 1 3.51 9.06 2.01
C ALA A 1 2.97 9.86 3.20
N ALA A 2 1.70 10.28 3.23
CA ALA A 2 1.18 11.21 4.27
C ALA A 2 1.42 10.76 5.74
N LEU A 3 1.26 9.48 6.05
CA LEU A 3 1.53 8.95 7.40
C LEU A 3 2.98 9.12 7.85
N MET A 4 3.94 9.13 6.93
CA MET A 4 5.36 9.34 7.23
C MET A 4 5.66 10.80 7.58
N ASP A 5 4.89 11.74 7.03
CA ASP A 5 5.03 13.18 7.27
C ASP A 5 4.15 13.68 8.44
N THR A 6 3.21 12.86 8.89
CA THR A 6 2.27 13.22 9.96
C THR A 6 3.01 13.56 11.26
N ARG A 7 2.72 14.75 11.80
CA ARG A 7 3.14 15.19 13.13
C ARG A 7 1.94 15.30 14.06
N LEU A 8 2.12 14.85 15.30
CA LEU A 8 1.12 14.89 16.37
C LEU A 8 1.59 15.79 17.50
N LEU A 9 0.65 16.47 18.15
CA LEU A 9 0.92 17.18 19.39
C LEU A 9 1.24 16.18 20.50
N ALA A 10 2.24 16.49 21.31
CA ALA A 10 2.53 15.71 22.50
C ALA A 10 1.39 15.87 23.53
N TYR A 11 1.35 14.97 24.51
CA TYR A 11 0.45 15.08 25.65
C TYR A 11 1.23 14.92 26.96
N ARG A 12 0.70 15.52 28.03
CA ARG A 12 1.21 15.40 29.40
C ARG A 12 0.10 14.87 30.30
N LEU A 13 0.47 13.95 31.18
CA LEU A 13 -0.40 13.47 32.26
C LEU A 13 -0.24 14.40 33.46
N LYS A 14 -1.34 14.95 33.94
CA LYS A 14 -1.39 15.68 35.22
C LYS A 14 -1.45 14.69 36.38
N ALA A 15 -1.04 15.14 37.58
CA ALA A 15 -1.04 14.32 38.79
C ALA A 15 -2.46 13.81 39.18
N ASP A 16 -3.51 14.46 38.69
CA ASP A 16 -4.91 14.07 38.88
C ASP A 16 -5.44 13.08 37.80
N GLY A 17 -4.56 12.59 36.92
CA GLY A 17 -4.89 11.62 35.87
C GLY A 17 -5.42 12.24 34.57
N ARG A 18 -5.57 13.57 34.47
CA ARG A 18 -6.05 14.21 33.23
C ARG A 18 -4.94 14.28 32.18
N VAL A 19 -5.28 13.94 30.94
CA VAL A 19 -4.41 14.12 29.76
C VAL A 19 -4.60 15.53 29.21
N VAL A 20 -3.51 16.27 29.05
CA VAL A 20 -3.53 17.62 28.46
C VAL A 20 -2.61 17.63 27.25
N LEU A 21 -3.12 18.12 26.12
CA LEU A 21 -2.33 18.34 24.91
C LEU A 21 -1.29 19.44 25.16
N ASP A 22 -0.07 19.17 24.72
CA ASP A 22 1.02 20.13 24.71
C ASP A 22 1.21 20.64 23.27
N SER A 23 0.61 21.80 22.98
CA SER A 23 0.65 22.44 21.66
C SER A 23 2.03 22.95 21.26
N SER A 24 3.01 22.94 22.18
CA SER A 24 4.37 23.41 21.91
C SER A 24 5.30 22.34 21.30
N ILE A 25 4.91 21.06 21.38
CA ILE A 25 5.75 19.94 20.95
C ILE A 25 5.03 19.15 19.86
N TRP A 26 5.65 19.10 18.68
CA TRP A 26 5.24 18.24 17.57
C TRP A 26 6.16 17.03 17.50
N LYS A 27 5.58 15.82 17.50
CA LYS A 27 6.32 14.56 17.36
C LYS A 27 5.86 13.83 16.09
N PRO A 28 6.78 13.20 15.34
CA PRO A 28 6.39 12.37 14.20
C PRO A 28 5.58 11.16 14.66
N LEU A 29 4.70 10.67 13.77
CA LEU A 29 4.00 9.41 13.97
C LEU A 29 5.01 8.25 14.04
N LYS A 30 4.82 7.31 14.97
CA LYS A 30 5.67 6.12 15.11
C LYS A 30 5.31 5.04 14.09
N VAL A 31 5.56 5.31 12.81
CA VAL A 31 5.30 4.35 11.72
C VAL A 31 6.28 3.18 11.81
N GLN A 32 5.78 1.94 11.83
CA GLN A 32 6.60 0.73 11.92
C GLN A 32 6.83 0.04 10.57
N ASN A 33 5.95 0.29 9.60
CA ASN A 33 5.93 -0.37 8.31
C ASN A 33 5.41 0.58 7.21
N TYR A 34 5.86 0.38 5.99
CA TYR A 34 5.53 1.20 4.81
C TYR A 34 5.15 0.28 3.64
N PRO A 35 3.96 -0.34 3.72
CA PRO A 35 3.46 -1.20 2.67
C PRO A 35 3.13 -0.39 1.40
N VAL A 36 3.36 -1.00 0.24
CA VAL A 36 3.04 -0.44 -1.07
C VAL A 36 2.08 -1.37 -1.78
N ALA A 37 0.98 -0.82 -2.28
CA ALA A 37 0.00 -1.54 -3.08
C ALA A 37 0.34 -1.42 -4.56
N VAL A 38 0.37 -2.55 -5.26
CA VAL A 38 0.54 -2.64 -6.72
C VAL A 38 -0.74 -3.24 -7.28
N THR A 39 -1.33 -2.57 -8.28
CA THR A 39 -2.55 -3.04 -8.95
C THR A 39 -2.21 -3.53 -10.35
N ILE A 40 -2.74 -4.70 -10.69
CA ILE A 40 -2.47 -5.41 -11.93
C ILE A 40 -3.80 -5.80 -12.57
N ALA A 41 -4.04 -5.40 -13.81
CA ALA A 41 -5.19 -5.80 -14.60
C ALA A 41 -4.90 -7.06 -15.42
N ASN A 42 -5.90 -7.91 -15.62
CA ASN A 42 -5.90 -8.98 -16.61
C ASN A 42 -6.73 -8.51 -17.81
N ILE A 43 -6.09 -8.38 -18.97
CA ILE A 43 -6.70 -7.95 -20.22
C ILE A 43 -6.47 -9.04 -21.25
N GLY A 44 -7.49 -9.86 -21.54
CA GLY A 44 -7.37 -10.92 -22.55
C GLY A 44 -6.34 -12.00 -22.20
N GLY A 45 -6.02 -12.20 -20.92
CA GLY A 45 -5.05 -13.17 -20.43
C GLY A 45 -3.69 -12.58 -20.04
N GLU A 46 -3.39 -11.36 -20.47
CA GLU A 46 -2.14 -10.67 -20.19
C GLU A 46 -2.23 -9.80 -18.93
N LEU A 47 -1.16 -9.77 -18.14
CA LEU A 47 -1.07 -8.99 -16.91
C LEU A 47 -0.44 -7.62 -17.16
N VAL A 48 -1.19 -6.55 -16.85
CA VAL A 48 -0.78 -5.15 -17.04
C VAL A 48 -0.69 -4.45 -15.69
N VAL A 49 0.49 -3.90 -15.37
CA VAL A 49 0.74 -3.17 -14.11
C VAL A 49 0.29 -1.72 -14.24
N ASP A 50 -0.37 -1.20 -13.21
CA ASP A 50 -0.84 0.20 -13.14
C ASP A 50 -1.75 0.58 -14.32
N PRO A 51 -2.90 -0.11 -14.49
CA PRO A 51 -3.78 0.12 -15.62
C PRO A 51 -4.30 1.55 -15.63
N CYS A 52 -4.17 2.22 -16.78
CA CYS A 52 -4.82 3.50 -17.03
C CYS A 52 -6.33 3.33 -17.24
N LEU A 53 -7.08 4.44 -17.36
CA LEU A 53 -8.54 4.39 -17.49
C LEU A 53 -9.01 3.51 -18.66
N ASP A 54 -8.37 3.62 -19.82
CA ASP A 54 -8.75 2.84 -21.01
C ASP A 54 -8.49 1.34 -20.81
N GLU A 55 -7.38 1.00 -20.14
CA GLU A 55 -7.05 -0.38 -19.76
C GLU A 55 -8.02 -0.92 -18.70
N GLU A 56 -8.42 -0.11 -17.72
CA GLU A 56 -9.44 -0.48 -16.73
C GLU A 56 -10.83 -0.69 -17.36
N LEU A 57 -11.14 0.00 -18.45
CA LEU A 57 -12.39 -0.20 -19.19
C LEU A 57 -12.36 -1.48 -20.04
N ALA A 58 -11.17 -1.89 -20.49
CA ALA A 58 -10.97 -3.08 -21.32
C ALA A 58 -10.70 -4.36 -20.51
N MET A 59 -10.35 -4.26 -19.22
CA MET A 59 -9.97 -5.41 -18.40
C MET A 59 -11.13 -6.32 -18.01
N ASP A 60 -10.82 -7.61 -17.85
CA ASP A 60 -11.76 -8.60 -17.32
C ASP A 60 -11.84 -8.53 -15.78
N ALA A 61 -10.67 -8.40 -15.15
CA ALA A 61 -10.50 -8.32 -13.71
C ALA A 61 -9.18 -7.62 -13.35
N LYS A 62 -9.07 -7.16 -12.10
CA LYS A 62 -7.80 -6.69 -11.53
C LYS A 62 -7.53 -7.29 -10.17
N ILE A 63 -6.27 -7.39 -9.82
CA ILE A 63 -5.78 -7.81 -8.52
C ILE A 63 -4.85 -6.74 -7.95
N THR A 64 -5.11 -6.33 -6.72
CA THR A 64 -4.24 -5.43 -5.97
C THR A 64 -3.52 -6.22 -4.90
N ILE A 65 -2.20 -6.17 -4.90
CA ILE A 65 -1.33 -6.88 -3.97
C ILE A 65 -0.51 -5.84 -3.23
N THR A 66 -0.54 -5.93 -1.90
CA THR A 66 0.18 -5.00 -1.03
C THR A 66 1.35 -5.73 -0.39
N VAL A 67 2.55 -5.19 -0.60
CA VAL A 67 3.81 -5.75 -0.10
C VAL A 67 4.42 -4.83 0.94
N ASP A 68 4.80 -5.39 2.07
CA ASP A 68 5.42 -4.69 3.18
C ASP A 68 6.92 -4.45 2.98
N LYS A 69 7.54 -3.73 3.93
CA LYS A 69 8.98 -3.38 3.86
C LYS A 69 9.93 -4.57 3.82
N ASP A 70 9.49 -5.74 4.31
CA ASP A 70 10.28 -6.96 4.39
C ASP A 70 10.01 -7.88 3.17
N GLY A 71 9.29 -7.39 2.15
CA GLY A 71 8.95 -8.15 0.95
C GLY A 71 7.80 -9.14 1.14
N LYS A 72 7.06 -9.05 2.25
CA LYS A 72 5.95 -9.96 2.56
C LYS A 72 4.64 -9.37 2.07
N VAL A 73 3.79 -10.23 1.51
CA VAL A 73 2.43 -9.82 1.13
C VAL A 73 1.60 -9.64 2.40
N CYS A 74 1.03 -8.46 2.59
CA CYS A 74 0.20 -8.13 3.74
C CYS A 74 -1.28 -7.95 3.40
N ALA A 75 -1.62 -7.75 2.12
CA ALA A 75 -3.01 -7.72 1.66
C ALA A 75 -3.10 -8.12 0.18
N ILE A 76 -4.24 -8.74 -0.20
CA ILE A 76 -4.60 -9.06 -1.58
C ILE A 76 -6.08 -8.74 -1.76
N GLN A 77 -6.45 -8.10 -2.88
CA GLN A 77 -7.83 -7.82 -3.23
C GLN A 77 -8.05 -8.03 -4.73
N LYS A 78 -8.96 -8.95 -5.09
CA LYS A 78 -9.45 -9.10 -6.47
C LYS A 78 -10.69 -8.25 -6.68
N SER A 79 -10.79 -7.60 -7.84
CA SER A 79 -11.99 -6.87 -8.28
C SER A 79 -12.25 -7.06 -9.77
N GLY A 80 -13.42 -6.65 -10.26
CA GLY A 80 -13.91 -6.97 -11.60
C GLY A 80 -14.65 -8.31 -11.67
N ALA A 81 -15.25 -8.60 -12.83
CA ALA A 81 -16.12 -9.77 -13.03
C ALA A 81 -15.34 -11.04 -13.42
N GLY A 82 -14.20 -10.90 -14.10
CA GLY A 82 -13.37 -12.01 -14.57
C GLY A 82 -12.66 -12.77 -13.45
N SER A 83 -11.75 -13.67 -13.80
CA SER A 83 -10.99 -14.48 -12.85
C SER A 83 -9.49 -14.42 -13.15
N PHE A 84 -8.70 -14.93 -12.20
CA PHE A 84 -7.28 -15.18 -12.38
C PHE A 84 -7.04 -16.68 -12.21
N THR A 85 -6.13 -17.23 -13.00
CA THR A 85 -5.61 -18.58 -12.74
C THR A 85 -4.65 -18.56 -11.54
N PRO A 86 -4.41 -19.69 -10.87
CA PRO A 86 -3.41 -19.76 -9.80
C PRO A 86 -2.03 -19.28 -10.25
N ASP A 87 -1.61 -19.63 -11.47
CA ASP A 87 -0.33 -19.23 -12.03
C ASP A 87 -0.24 -17.71 -12.23
N GLN A 88 -1.30 -17.08 -12.75
CA GLN A 88 -1.37 -15.62 -12.88
C GLN A 88 -1.33 -14.92 -11.51
N VAL A 89 -1.90 -15.52 -10.47
CA VAL A 89 -1.82 -14.95 -9.10
C VAL A 89 -0.38 -15.02 -8.59
N LEU A 90 0.33 -16.13 -8.81
CA LEU A 90 1.74 -16.26 -8.41
C LEU A 90 2.63 -15.27 -9.17
N GLU A 91 2.43 -15.15 -10.48
CA GLU A 91 3.12 -14.17 -11.32
C GLU A 91 2.84 -12.74 -10.85
N ALA A 92 1.58 -12.40 -10.56
CA ALA A 92 1.20 -11.10 -10.03
C ALA A 92 1.85 -10.80 -8.67
N ILE A 93 2.04 -11.81 -7.81
CA ILE A 93 2.75 -11.65 -6.52
C ILE A 93 4.22 -11.31 -6.74
N ASP A 94 4.89 -11.98 -7.68
CA ASP A 94 6.29 -11.72 -7.98
C ASP A 94 6.49 -10.34 -8.60
N ILE A 95 5.63 -9.95 -9.55
CA ILE A 95 5.59 -8.59 -10.12
C ILE A 95 5.36 -7.55 -9.01
N ALA A 96 4.39 -7.79 -8.12
CA ALA A 96 4.07 -6.86 -7.04
C ALA A 96 5.22 -6.67 -6.06
N ARG A 97 6.01 -7.72 -5.77
CA ARG A 97 7.20 -7.63 -4.92
C ARG A 97 8.27 -6.73 -5.52
N GLU A 98 8.59 -6.95 -6.80
CA GLU A 98 9.57 -6.14 -7.53
C GLU A 98 9.14 -4.67 -7.59
N LYS A 99 7.91 -4.40 -8.03
CA LYS A 99 7.41 -3.02 -8.18
C LYS A 99 7.19 -2.32 -6.85
N ALA A 100 6.79 -3.03 -5.80
CA ALA A 100 6.67 -2.44 -4.48
C ALA A 100 8.04 -1.97 -3.93
N GLU A 101 9.12 -2.71 -4.20
CA GLU A 101 10.48 -2.31 -3.80
C GLU A 101 10.91 -1.02 -4.53
N GLU A 102 10.76 -0.99 -5.86
CA GLU A 102 11.07 0.20 -6.69
C GLU A 102 10.28 1.44 -6.24
N LEU A 103 8.97 1.30 -6.07
CA LEU A 103 8.07 2.40 -5.71
C LEU A 103 8.37 2.92 -4.31
N ARG A 104 8.66 2.02 -3.37
CA ARG A 104 9.02 2.37 -2.01
C ARG A 104 10.31 3.17 -1.96
N ALA A 105 11.32 2.81 -2.76
CA ALA A 105 12.56 3.58 -2.85
C ALA A 105 12.31 5.02 -3.30
N LYS A 106 11.34 5.26 -4.20
CA LYS A 106 10.97 6.61 -4.65
C LYS A 106 10.21 7.45 -3.62
N VAL A 107 9.48 6.80 -2.70
CA VAL A 107 8.68 7.48 -1.67
C VAL A 107 9.48 7.71 -0.38
N MET A 108 10.48 6.87 -0.13
CA MET A 108 11.29 6.88 1.10
C MET A 108 12.70 7.45 0.90
N GLY A 109 13.19 7.51 -0.34
CA GLY A 109 14.43 8.23 -0.70
C GLY A 109 14.20 9.72 -0.82
#